data_AF-A0A5J4REW9-F1
#
_entry.id   AF-A0A5J4REW9-F1
#
_cell.length_a   1.000
_cell.length_b   1.000
_cell.length_c   1.000
_cell.angle_alpha   90.00
_cell.angle_beta   90.00
_cell.angle_gamma   90.00
#
_symmetry.space_group_name_H-M   'P 1'
#
loop_
_entity.id
_entity.type
_entity.pdbx_description
1 polymer ?
#
loop_
_entity_poly.entity_id
_entity_poly.type
_entity_poly.pdbx_seq_one_letter_code
_entity_poly.pdbx_strand_id
1 'polypeptide(L)'
;RKTQSYKDIHQPFTCIDQYLVRLYQLKIQFDQFKKAGFKTVASYQQLNELKDMLVQSKKSKRTEDIKTLQIRVCSILNTLLIDNRDCAKVVIETGIIDEVLSIINLILLSQVQIVHLSPLHEFFEICSSQQKLLFINKGIIPTMRRLLDSRDELCVKIAVGIIERIIHASQEQQSQGVQIDIKQIIENDGTLEKLVTVLQNDEYQDQEVNQNASLAIGQIFKASALPKEFRNDVILTIKKMTNNED
;
A
#
# COMPACT_ATOMS: atom_id res chain seq x y z
N ARG A 1 -3.77 -31.19 40.50
CA ARG A 1 -4.15 -29.92 39.85
C ARG A 1 -4.25 -30.19 38.35
N LYS A 2 -5.47 -30.21 37.81
CA LYS A 2 -5.74 -30.56 36.41
C LYS A 2 -5.42 -29.36 35.52
N THR A 3 -4.63 -29.60 34.48
CA THR A 3 -4.35 -28.67 33.38
C THR A 3 -5.61 -28.49 32.54
N GLN A 4 -6.14 -27.27 32.54
CA GLN A 4 -7.25 -26.86 31.68
C GLN A 4 -6.71 -26.70 30.26
N SER A 5 -6.99 -27.68 29.40
CA SER A 5 -6.75 -27.60 27.96
C SER A 5 -7.68 -26.53 27.37
N TYR A 6 -7.09 -25.44 26.85
CA TYR A 6 -7.78 -24.54 25.93
C TYR A 6 -8.06 -25.31 24.64
N LYS A 7 -9.30 -25.79 24.50
CA LYS A 7 -9.82 -26.22 23.21
C LYS A 7 -10.20 -24.95 22.45
N ASP A 8 -9.36 -24.59 21.48
CA ASP A 8 -9.69 -23.58 20.47
C ASP A 8 -10.96 -24.01 19.72
N ILE A 9 -12.03 -23.25 19.91
CA ILE A 9 -13.25 -23.37 19.13
C ILE A 9 -13.03 -22.56 17.85
N HIS A 10 -12.48 -23.19 16.83
CA HIS A 10 -12.57 -22.69 15.45
C HIS A 10 -13.98 -22.94 14.92
N GLN A 11 -14.95 -22.13 15.33
CA GLN A 11 -16.17 -21.96 14.56
C GLN A 11 -15.95 -20.81 13.56
N PRO A 12 -16.12 -21.04 12.24
CA PRO A 12 -16.08 -19.96 11.29
C PRO A 12 -17.20 -18.97 11.61
N PHE A 13 -16.88 -17.68 11.70
CA PHE A 13 -17.87 -16.64 11.95
C PHE A 13 -18.92 -16.67 10.83
N THR A 14 -20.20 -16.69 11.21
CA THR A 14 -21.33 -16.85 10.29
C THR A 14 -22.02 -15.54 9.95
N CYS A 15 -21.67 -14.43 10.62
CA CYS A 15 -22.27 -13.12 10.41
C CYS A 15 -21.26 -11.97 10.61
N ILE A 16 -21.43 -10.88 9.86
CA ILE A 16 -20.59 -9.67 9.88
C ILE A 16 -20.46 -9.08 11.30
N ASP A 17 -21.52 -9.13 12.09
CA ASP A 17 -21.51 -8.62 13.47
C ASP A 17 -20.45 -9.31 14.33
N GLN A 18 -20.26 -10.61 14.15
CA GLN A 18 -19.26 -11.35 14.91
C GLN A 18 -17.84 -10.92 14.52
N TYR A 19 -17.60 -10.65 13.24
CA TYR A 19 -16.33 -10.07 12.79
C TYR A 19 -16.09 -8.68 13.37
N LEU A 20 -17.11 -7.82 13.42
CA LEU A 20 -16.97 -6.48 13.98
C LEU A 20 -16.66 -6.50 15.49
N VAL A 21 -17.30 -7.40 16.24
CA VAL A 21 -16.98 -7.64 17.66
C VAL A 21 -15.55 -8.15 17.81
N ARG A 22 -15.14 -9.10 16.97
CA ARG A 22 -13.79 -9.65 16.99
C ARG A 22 -12.71 -8.60 16.67
N LEU A 23 -12.95 -7.75 15.68
CA LEU A 23 -12.06 -6.63 15.34
C LEU A 23 -11.93 -5.64 16.50
N TYR A 24 -13.01 -5.39 17.24
CA TYR A 24 -12.97 -4.55 18.43
C TYR A 24 -12.09 -5.16 19.54
N GLN A 25 -12.20 -6.47 19.77
CA GLN A 25 -11.35 -7.19 20.73
C GLN A 25 -9.86 -7.15 20.32
N LEU A 26 -9.56 -7.40 19.04
CA LEU A 26 -8.19 -7.31 18.51
C LEU A 26 -7.60 -5.92 18.70
N LYS A 27 -8.39 -4.87 18.44
CA LYS A 27 -7.95 -3.48 18.66
C LYS A 27 -7.59 -3.21 20.11
N ILE A 28 -8.45 -3.59 21.06
CA ILE A 28 -8.16 -3.45 22.50
C ILE A 28 -6.87 -4.18 22.87
N GLN A 29 -6.70 -5.40 22.38
CA GLN A 29 -5.52 -6.21 22.65
C GLN A 29 -4.24 -5.53 22.14
N PHE A 30 -4.24 -5.00 20.91
CA PHE A 30 -3.08 -4.31 20.36
C PHE A 30 -2.79 -2.97 21.06
N ASP A 31 -3.83 -2.22 21.43
CA ASP A 31 -3.67 -0.98 22.20
C ASP A 31 -3.03 -1.25 23.57
N GLN A 32 -3.38 -2.37 24.21
CA GLN A 32 -2.77 -2.80 25.48
C GLN A 32 -1.30 -3.19 25.31
N PHE A 33 -0.96 -3.95 24.26
CA PHE A 33 0.45 -4.30 23.98
C PHE A 33 1.30 -3.05 23.73
N LYS A 34 0.79 -2.11 22.94
CA LYS A 34 1.48 -0.84 22.65
C LYS A 34 1.70 -0.02 23.91
N LYS A 35 0.69 0.11 24.77
CA LYS A 35 0.80 0.82 26.06
C LYS A 35 1.81 0.18 27.00
N ALA A 36 1.95 -1.14 26.95
CA ALA A 36 2.92 -1.89 27.75
C ALA A 36 4.34 -1.90 27.16
N GLY A 37 4.57 -1.22 26.02
CA GLY A 37 5.88 -1.13 25.37
C GLY A 37 6.30 -2.42 24.63
N PHE A 38 5.38 -3.37 24.43
CA PHE A 38 5.66 -4.55 23.65
C PHE A 38 5.60 -4.24 22.15
N LYS A 39 6.58 -4.74 21.39
CA LYS A 39 6.48 -4.75 19.92
C LYS A 39 5.37 -5.71 19.54
N THR A 40 4.35 -5.21 18.84
CA THR A 40 3.29 -6.06 18.32
C THR A 40 3.88 -6.95 17.23
N VAL A 41 3.87 -8.27 17.44
CA VAL A 41 4.32 -9.23 16.43
C VAL A 41 3.11 -9.71 15.65
N ALA A 42 3.10 -9.48 14.34
CA ALA A 42 2.07 -10.02 13.47
C ALA A 42 2.23 -11.54 13.38
N SER A 43 1.24 -12.29 13.87
CA SER A 43 1.23 -13.76 13.76
C SER A 43 0.50 -14.23 12.50
N TYR A 44 0.88 -15.40 11.98
CA TYR A 44 0.15 -16.05 10.86
C TYR A 44 -1.34 -16.19 11.17
N GLN A 45 -1.70 -16.53 12.42
CA GLN A 45 -3.09 -16.73 12.81
C GLN A 45 -3.89 -15.42 12.69
N GLN A 46 -3.39 -14.32 13.25
CA GLN A 46 -4.07 -13.02 13.18
C GLN A 46 -4.18 -12.51 11.75
N LEU A 47 -3.11 -12.63 10.96
CA LEU A 47 -3.11 -12.18 9.57
C LEU A 47 -4.04 -13.01 8.69
N ASN A 48 -4.09 -14.34 8.87
CA ASN A 48 -5.07 -15.17 8.16
C ASN A 48 -6.51 -14.84 8.59
N GLU A 49 -6.75 -14.58 9.88
CA GLU A 49 -8.07 -14.17 10.37
C GLU A 49 -8.53 -12.85 9.71
N LEU A 50 -7.66 -11.83 9.66
CA LEU A 50 -7.95 -10.56 8.99
C LEU A 50 -8.15 -10.75 7.48
N LYS A 51 -7.34 -11.59 6.84
CA LYS A 51 -7.49 -11.94 5.42
C LYS A 51 -8.85 -12.57 5.14
N ASP A 52 -9.26 -13.54 5.95
CA ASP A 52 -10.54 -14.23 5.79
C ASP A 52 -11.71 -13.24 5.91
N MET A 53 -11.63 -12.28 6.84
CA MET A 53 -12.61 -11.19 6.94
C MET A 53 -12.72 -10.38 5.64
N LEU A 54 -11.58 -10.00 5.02
CA LEU A 54 -11.59 -9.30 3.74
C LEU A 54 -12.18 -10.16 2.62
N VAL A 55 -11.79 -11.44 2.52
CA VAL A 55 -12.30 -12.38 1.52
C VAL A 55 -13.82 -12.53 1.63
N GLN A 56 -14.36 -12.67 2.84
CA GLN A 56 -15.81 -12.75 3.04
C GLN A 56 -16.52 -11.44 2.74
N SER A 57 -15.88 -10.30 3.04
CA SER A 57 -16.45 -8.98 2.74
C SER A 57 -16.70 -8.78 1.24
N LYS A 58 -15.82 -9.31 0.38
CA LYS A 58 -15.96 -9.23 -1.09
C LYS A 58 -17.12 -10.04 -1.65
N LYS A 59 -17.52 -11.11 -0.96
CA LYS A 59 -18.64 -11.99 -1.35
C LYS A 59 -19.99 -11.46 -0.87
N SER A 60 -19.98 -10.49 0.03
CA SER A 60 -21.17 -9.93 0.68
C SER A 60 -21.74 -8.77 -0.13
N LYS A 61 -23.05 -8.50 0.05
CA LYS A 61 -23.65 -7.27 -0.48
C LYS A 61 -22.96 -6.05 0.15
N ARG A 62 -22.74 -5.01 -0.65
CA ARG A 62 -22.11 -3.77 -0.20
C ARG A 62 -23.06 -3.04 0.77
N THR A 63 -22.77 -3.13 2.07
CA THR A 63 -23.47 -2.42 3.15
C THR A 63 -22.49 -1.53 3.92
N GLU A 64 -22.99 -0.64 4.77
CA GLU A 64 -22.13 0.16 5.66
C GLU A 64 -21.34 -0.71 6.65
N ASP A 65 -21.89 -1.84 7.08
CA ASP A 65 -21.18 -2.77 7.97
C ASP A 65 -19.99 -3.44 7.26
N ILE A 66 -20.15 -3.80 5.98
CA ILE A 66 -19.05 -4.33 5.16
C ILE A 66 -17.95 -3.29 4.96
N LYS A 67 -18.32 -2.04 4.66
CA LYS A 67 -17.34 -0.95 4.57
C LYS A 67 -16.61 -0.75 5.90
N THR A 68 -17.36 -0.74 7.01
CA THR A 68 -16.81 -0.59 8.36
C THR A 68 -15.84 -1.73 8.70
N LEU A 69 -16.19 -2.96 8.32
CA LEU A 69 -15.32 -4.13 8.49
C LEU A 69 -14.02 -3.97 7.71
N GLN A 70 -14.08 -3.60 6.43
CA GLN A 70 -12.90 -3.37 5.58
C GLN A 70 -11.99 -2.30 6.17
N ILE A 71 -12.56 -1.15 6.55
CA ILE A 71 -11.83 -0.04 7.19
C ILE A 71 -11.14 -0.48 8.48
N ARG A 72 -11.84 -1.24 9.34
CA ARG A 72 -11.28 -1.73 10.61
C ARG A 72 -10.17 -2.74 10.40
N VAL A 73 -10.31 -3.66 9.45
CA VAL A 73 -9.25 -4.61 9.09
C VAL A 73 -8.01 -3.84 8.61
N CYS A 74 -8.16 -2.89 7.69
CA CYS A 74 -7.04 -2.08 7.22
C CYS A 74 -6.40 -1.28 8.36
N SER A 75 -7.18 -0.68 9.25
CA SER A 75 -6.64 0.07 10.41
C SER A 75 -5.82 -0.82 11.36
N ILE A 76 -6.29 -2.04 11.63
CA ILE A 76 -5.56 -3.00 12.46
C ILE A 76 -4.30 -3.45 11.75
N LEU A 77 -4.39 -3.82 10.46
CA LEU A 77 -3.23 -4.24 9.69
C LEU A 77 -2.16 -3.14 9.64
N ASN A 78 -2.56 -1.88 9.45
CA ASN A 78 -1.64 -0.74 9.53
C ASN A 78 -0.87 -0.71 10.85
N THR A 79 -1.57 -0.91 11.96
CA THR A 79 -0.98 -0.94 13.30
C THR A 79 0.04 -2.07 13.46
N LEU A 80 -0.15 -3.19 12.77
CA LEU A 80 0.79 -4.32 12.78
C LEU A 80 2.05 -4.08 11.94
N LEU A 81 1.97 -3.21 10.92
CA LEU A 81 3.02 -2.99 9.93
C LEU A 81 3.99 -1.86 10.32
N ILE A 82 3.51 -0.81 10.99
CA ILE A 82 4.32 0.35 11.40
C ILE A 82 5.58 -0.12 12.14
N ASP A 83 6.74 0.31 11.64
CA ASP A 83 8.08 0.04 12.18
C ASP A 83 8.38 -1.46 12.41
N ASN A 84 7.75 -2.35 11.63
CA ASN A 84 7.80 -3.79 11.85
C ASN A 84 8.40 -4.57 10.67
N ARG A 85 9.63 -4.26 10.27
CA ARG A 85 10.31 -4.94 9.14
C ARG A 85 10.34 -6.47 9.23
N ASP A 86 10.40 -7.02 10.44
CA ASP A 86 10.42 -8.46 10.67
C ASP A 86 9.12 -9.16 10.20
N CYS A 87 8.02 -8.42 10.09
CA CYS A 87 6.73 -9.00 9.68
C CYS A 87 6.57 -9.12 8.16
N ALA A 88 7.43 -8.52 7.34
CA ALA A 88 7.27 -8.49 5.89
C ALA A 88 7.11 -9.90 5.30
N LYS A 89 7.92 -10.87 5.77
CA LYS A 89 7.84 -12.27 5.31
C LYS A 89 6.48 -12.91 5.60
N VAL A 90 6.00 -12.83 6.85
CA VAL A 90 4.71 -13.43 7.23
C VAL A 90 3.54 -12.74 6.53
N VAL A 91 3.60 -11.43 6.35
CA VAL A 91 2.59 -10.66 5.62
C VAL A 91 2.51 -11.08 4.15
N ILE A 92 3.65 -11.30 3.50
CA ILE A 92 3.71 -11.83 2.13
C ILE A 92 3.13 -13.25 2.07
N GLU A 93 3.60 -14.15 2.93
CA GLU A 93 3.19 -15.57 2.89
C GLU A 93 1.72 -15.78 3.20
N THR A 94 1.11 -14.92 4.02
CA THR A 94 -0.32 -14.98 4.29
C THR A 94 -1.16 -14.48 3.12
N GLY A 95 -0.62 -13.62 2.24
CA GLY A 95 -1.35 -13.04 1.11
C GLY A 95 -2.36 -11.96 1.50
N ILE A 96 -2.26 -11.39 2.71
CA ILE A 96 -3.21 -10.37 3.15
C ILE A 96 -3.10 -9.06 2.34
N ILE A 97 -1.91 -8.71 1.86
CA ILE A 97 -1.69 -7.52 1.03
C ILE A 97 -2.37 -7.66 -0.33
N ASP A 98 -2.41 -8.87 -0.90
CA ASP A 98 -3.19 -9.15 -2.12
C ASP A 98 -4.67 -8.87 -1.91
N GLU A 99 -5.19 -9.24 -0.74
CA GLU A 99 -6.58 -9.00 -0.39
C GLU A 99 -6.87 -7.51 -0.17
N VAL A 100 -5.97 -6.76 0.47
CA VAL A 100 -6.08 -5.29 0.57
C VAL A 100 -6.09 -4.65 -0.83
N LEU A 101 -5.19 -5.08 -1.72
CA LEU A 101 -5.12 -4.61 -3.09
C LEU A 101 -6.42 -4.91 -3.87
N SER A 102 -6.97 -6.11 -3.69
CA SER A 102 -8.25 -6.53 -4.27
C SER A 102 -9.41 -5.66 -3.78
N ILE A 103 -9.45 -5.31 -2.49
CA ILE A 103 -10.46 -4.44 -1.90
C ILE A 103 -10.39 -3.04 -2.50
N ILE A 104 -9.19 -2.46 -2.60
CA ILE A 104 -8.98 -1.15 -3.21
C ILE A 104 -9.55 -1.14 -4.63
N ASN A 105 -9.25 -2.15 -5.44
CA ASN A 105 -9.74 -2.27 -6.81
C ASN A 105 -11.25 -2.50 -6.92
N LEU A 106 -11.89 -3.09 -5.91
CA LEU A 106 -13.34 -3.29 -5.85
C LEU A 106 -14.10 -2.01 -5.46
N ILE A 107 -13.47 -1.11 -4.71
CA ILE A 107 -14.08 0.12 -4.25
C ILE A 107 -14.04 1.18 -5.37
N LEU A 108 -15.15 1.91 -5.53
CA LEU A 108 -15.20 3.07 -6.44
C LEU A 108 -14.11 4.06 -6.04
N LEU A 109 -13.42 4.66 -7.01
CA LEU A 109 -12.31 5.57 -6.73
C LEU A 109 -12.68 6.69 -5.73
N SER A 110 -13.87 7.28 -5.88
CA SER A 110 -14.40 8.32 -4.99
C SER A 110 -14.72 7.85 -3.56
N GLN A 111 -14.66 6.55 -3.29
CA GLN A 111 -14.89 5.94 -1.99
C GLN A 111 -13.61 5.33 -1.39
N VAL A 112 -12.50 5.35 -2.13
CA VAL A 112 -11.21 5.02 -1.55
C VAL A 112 -10.87 6.11 -0.53
N GLN A 113 -10.42 5.67 0.62
CA GLN A 113 -10.01 6.53 1.73
C GLN A 113 -8.59 6.13 2.11
N ILE A 114 -7.85 7.07 2.68
CA ILE A 114 -6.47 6.87 3.14
C ILE A 114 -6.31 5.60 3.97
N VAL A 115 -7.26 5.29 4.86
CA VAL A 115 -7.22 4.08 5.70
C VAL A 115 -7.14 2.77 4.90
N HIS A 116 -7.69 2.71 3.69
CA HIS A 116 -7.56 1.55 2.81
C HIS A 116 -6.13 1.41 2.26
N LEU A 117 -5.44 2.54 2.05
CA LEU A 117 -4.11 2.62 1.46
C LEU A 117 -3.00 2.51 2.49
N SER A 118 -3.23 2.92 3.75
CA SER A 118 -2.20 2.95 4.79
C SER A 118 -1.46 1.61 4.95
N PRO A 119 -2.13 0.44 4.96
CA PRO A 119 -1.41 -0.83 5.02
C PRO A 119 -0.47 -1.08 3.84
N LEU A 120 -0.83 -0.64 2.63
CA LEU A 120 0.06 -0.76 1.47
C LEU A 120 1.25 0.19 1.63
N HIS A 121 1.01 1.42 2.06
CA HIS A 121 2.07 2.40 2.28
C HIS A 121 3.11 1.88 3.28
N GLU A 122 2.68 1.48 4.48
CA GLU A 122 3.55 0.94 5.52
C GLU A 122 4.26 -0.34 5.06
N PHE A 123 3.54 -1.24 4.40
CA PHE A 123 4.12 -2.48 3.91
C PHE A 123 5.24 -2.23 2.89
N PHE A 124 5.04 -1.30 1.94
CA PHE A 124 6.07 -0.95 0.97
C PHE A 124 7.22 -0.14 1.60
N GLU A 125 7.02 0.52 2.73
CA GLU A 125 8.12 1.14 3.48
C GLU A 125 9.05 0.09 4.11
N ILE A 126 8.47 -0.98 4.65
CA ILE A 126 9.23 -2.02 5.38
C ILE A 126 9.81 -3.13 4.50
N CYS A 127 9.29 -3.31 3.27
CA CYS A 127 9.72 -4.38 2.36
C CYS A 127 11.13 -4.16 1.79
N SER A 128 11.85 -5.24 1.53
CA SER A 128 13.05 -5.21 0.68
C SER A 128 12.68 -4.96 -0.79
N SER A 129 13.65 -4.55 -1.59
CA SER A 129 13.44 -4.29 -3.03
C SER A 129 12.97 -5.53 -3.77
N GLN A 130 13.54 -6.70 -3.48
CA GLN A 130 13.06 -7.97 -4.02
C GLN A 130 11.60 -8.25 -3.65
N GLN A 131 11.20 -7.97 -2.40
CA GLN A 131 9.83 -8.17 -1.93
C GLN A 131 8.84 -7.22 -2.62
N LYS A 132 9.20 -5.94 -2.82
CA LYS A 132 8.39 -4.96 -3.55
C LYS A 132 8.06 -5.42 -4.97
N LEU A 133 9.06 -5.97 -5.67
CA LEU A 133 8.92 -6.40 -7.06
C LEU A 133 7.98 -7.59 -7.25
N LEU A 134 7.74 -8.41 -6.21
CA LEU A 134 6.74 -9.48 -6.24
C LEU A 134 5.32 -8.97 -6.56
N PHE A 135 5.04 -7.69 -6.27
CA PHE A 135 3.72 -7.11 -6.41
C PHE A 135 3.43 -6.52 -7.79
N ILE A 136 4.43 -6.41 -8.68
CA ILE A 136 4.23 -5.97 -10.06
C ILE A 136 3.20 -6.87 -10.76
N ASN A 137 3.43 -8.19 -10.73
CA ASN A 137 2.51 -9.17 -11.33
C ASN A 137 1.19 -9.32 -10.57
N LYS A 138 1.10 -8.79 -9.34
CA LYS A 138 -0.14 -8.74 -8.54
C LYS A 138 -0.98 -7.48 -8.87
N GLY A 139 -0.51 -6.63 -9.80
CA GLY A 139 -1.26 -5.49 -10.30
C GLY A 139 -1.12 -4.22 -9.46
N ILE A 140 -0.04 -4.07 -8.68
CA ILE A 140 0.18 -2.88 -7.86
C ILE A 140 0.28 -1.61 -8.71
N ILE A 141 1.00 -1.63 -9.84
CA ILE A 141 1.18 -0.45 -10.70
C ILE A 141 -0.15 -0.01 -11.31
N PRO A 142 -0.94 -0.89 -11.99
CA PRO A 142 -2.27 -0.50 -12.48
C PRO A 142 -3.21 0.01 -11.39
N THR A 143 -3.10 -0.54 -10.17
CA THR A 143 -3.92 -0.10 -9.03
C THR A 143 -3.54 1.31 -8.58
N MET A 144 -2.24 1.59 -8.42
CA MET A 144 -1.75 2.91 -8.05
C MET A 144 -2.02 3.94 -9.15
N ARG A 145 -1.84 3.57 -10.43
CA ARG A 145 -2.19 4.40 -11.58
C ARG A 145 -3.64 4.89 -11.52
N ARG A 146 -4.59 4.01 -11.20
CA ARG A 146 -6.01 4.38 -11.02
C ARG A 146 -6.19 5.40 -9.89
N LEU A 147 -5.41 5.31 -8.82
CA LEU A 147 -5.46 6.23 -7.68
C LEU A 147 -4.88 7.61 -7.98
N LEU A 148 -4.06 7.74 -9.03
CA LEU A 148 -3.58 9.05 -9.50
C LEU A 148 -4.71 9.96 -10.02
N ASP A 149 -5.89 9.39 -10.33
CA ASP A 149 -7.11 10.12 -10.69
C ASP A 149 -7.97 10.51 -9.46
N SER A 150 -7.48 10.29 -8.25
CA SER A 150 -8.20 10.63 -7.02
C SER A 150 -8.31 12.15 -6.83
N ARG A 151 -9.44 12.60 -6.27
CA ARG A 151 -9.60 13.98 -5.79
C ARG A 151 -9.01 14.19 -4.40
N ASP A 152 -8.75 13.09 -3.69
CA ASP A 152 -8.05 13.12 -2.40
C ASP A 152 -6.56 13.13 -2.68
N GLU A 153 -5.94 14.29 -2.47
CA GLU A 153 -4.52 14.55 -2.66
C GLU A 153 -3.63 13.57 -1.88
N LEU A 154 -4.03 13.16 -0.68
CA LEU A 154 -3.23 12.21 0.12
C LEU A 154 -3.28 10.80 -0.47
N CYS A 155 -4.40 10.43 -1.13
CA CYS A 155 -4.45 9.19 -1.92
C CYS A 155 -3.50 9.26 -3.12
N VAL A 156 -3.43 10.40 -3.82
CA VAL A 156 -2.48 10.60 -4.93
C VAL A 156 -1.04 10.51 -4.41
N LYS A 157 -0.73 11.20 -3.30
CA LYS A 157 0.60 11.16 -2.66
C LYS A 157 1.07 9.73 -2.37
N ILE A 158 0.22 8.93 -1.72
CA ILE A 158 0.53 7.53 -1.41
C ILE A 158 0.74 6.71 -2.69
N ALA A 159 -0.11 6.91 -3.71
CA ALA A 159 -0.02 6.19 -4.96
C ALA A 159 1.28 6.48 -5.71
N VAL A 160 1.65 7.76 -5.83
CA VAL A 160 2.93 8.18 -6.43
C VAL A 160 4.10 7.60 -5.63
N GLY A 161 4.06 7.70 -4.29
CA GLY A 161 5.12 7.18 -3.44
C GLY A 161 5.31 5.67 -3.53
N ILE A 162 4.24 4.89 -3.74
CA ILE A 162 4.36 3.44 -3.98
C ILE A 162 4.94 3.16 -5.37
N ILE A 163 4.53 3.91 -6.40
CA ILE A 163 5.08 3.77 -7.76
C ILE A 163 6.58 4.07 -7.77
N GLU A 164 6.99 5.19 -7.16
CA GLU A 164 8.39 5.59 -7.01
C GLU A 164 9.22 4.50 -6.32
N ARG A 165 8.75 3.97 -5.19
CA ARG A 165 9.44 2.88 -4.47
C ARG A 165 9.61 1.61 -5.32
N ILE A 166 8.65 1.30 -6.20
CA ILE A 166 8.75 0.15 -7.12
C ILE A 166 9.78 0.42 -8.22
N ILE A 167 9.78 1.62 -8.80
CA ILE A 167 10.78 2.02 -9.80
C ILE A 167 12.17 1.94 -9.20
N HIS A 168 12.37 2.54 -8.03
CA HIS A 168 13.63 2.49 -7.29
C HIS A 168 14.07 1.04 -7.03
N ALA A 169 13.17 0.20 -6.49
CA ALA A 169 13.46 -1.21 -6.24
C ALA A 169 13.88 -1.97 -7.51
N SER A 170 13.26 -1.68 -8.65
CA SER A 170 13.61 -2.31 -9.93
C SER A 170 15.02 -1.93 -10.37
N GLN A 171 15.41 -0.67 -10.19
CA GLN A 171 16.74 -0.18 -10.55
C GLN A 171 17.84 -0.77 -9.67
N GLU A 172 17.60 -0.87 -8.36
CA GLU A 172 18.52 -1.53 -7.44
C GLU A 172 18.74 -2.99 -7.83
N GLN A 173 17.67 -3.71 -8.17
CA GLN A 173 17.73 -5.13 -8.51
C GLN A 173 18.31 -5.39 -9.91
N GLN A 174 18.25 -4.43 -10.83
CA GLN A 174 18.93 -4.50 -12.12
C GLN A 174 20.45 -4.64 -11.96
N SER A 175 21.03 -3.96 -10.96
CA SER A 175 22.46 -4.11 -10.63
C SER A 175 22.83 -5.50 -10.11
N GLN A 176 21.83 -6.27 -9.67
CA GLN A 176 21.96 -7.65 -9.16
C GLN A 176 21.57 -8.70 -10.21
N GLY A 177 21.32 -8.30 -11.46
CA GLY A 177 21.00 -9.19 -12.58
C GLY A 177 19.52 -9.49 -12.77
N VAL A 178 18.62 -8.89 -11.98
CA VAL A 178 17.17 -9.03 -12.17
C VAL A 178 16.74 -8.17 -13.35
N GLN A 179 16.14 -8.78 -14.37
CA GLN A 179 15.66 -8.09 -15.56
C GLN A 179 14.15 -7.81 -15.46
N ILE A 180 13.79 -6.68 -14.88
CA ILE A 180 12.44 -6.11 -14.97
C ILE A 180 12.54 -4.81 -15.77
N ASP A 181 11.90 -4.78 -16.94
CA ASP A 181 11.79 -3.56 -17.72
C ASP A 181 10.65 -2.68 -17.18
N ILE A 182 10.91 -2.07 -16.02
CA ILE A 182 9.93 -1.23 -15.34
C ILE A 182 9.50 -0.03 -16.18
N LYS A 183 10.40 0.49 -17.02
CA LYS A 183 10.11 1.58 -17.94
C LYS A 183 9.05 1.14 -18.95
N GLN A 184 9.26 0.00 -19.60
CA GLN A 184 8.29 -0.52 -20.56
C GLN A 184 6.93 -0.80 -19.91
N ILE A 185 6.89 -1.31 -18.67
CA ILE A 185 5.64 -1.55 -17.94
C ILE A 185 4.86 -0.24 -17.75
N ILE A 186 5.53 0.80 -17.25
CA ILE A 186 4.92 2.11 -16.92
C ILE A 186 4.51 2.89 -18.17
N GLU A 187 5.26 2.77 -19.26
CA GLU A 187 4.90 3.36 -20.55
C GLU A 187 3.69 2.62 -21.17
N ASN A 188 3.69 1.29 -21.16
CA ASN A 188 2.64 0.51 -21.82
C ASN A 188 1.27 0.56 -21.12
N ASP A 189 1.25 0.68 -19.79
CA ASP A 189 -0.01 0.67 -19.02
C ASP A 189 -0.62 2.08 -18.83
N GLY A 190 0.03 3.12 -19.34
CA GLY A 190 -0.41 4.49 -19.25
C GLY A 190 -0.06 5.18 -17.92
N THR A 191 0.79 4.58 -17.09
CA THR A 191 1.19 5.17 -15.80
C THR A 191 2.07 6.39 -15.98
N LEU A 192 2.93 6.43 -17.02
CA LEU A 192 3.78 7.58 -17.28
C LEU A 192 2.96 8.85 -17.52
N GLU A 193 1.92 8.78 -18.36
CA GLU A 193 1.05 9.90 -18.71
C GLU A 193 0.32 10.44 -17.48
N LYS A 194 -0.09 9.54 -16.57
CA LYS A 194 -0.70 9.92 -15.29
C LYS A 194 0.29 10.59 -14.35
N LEU A 195 1.53 10.09 -14.24
CA LEU A 195 2.58 10.75 -13.46
C LEU A 195 2.89 12.14 -14.02
N VAL A 196 2.93 12.32 -15.33
CA VAL A 196 3.12 13.63 -15.97
C VAL A 196 1.96 14.57 -15.64
N THR A 197 0.72 14.08 -15.69
CA THR A 197 -0.47 14.85 -15.29
C THR A 197 -0.37 15.30 -13.83
N VAL A 198 0.06 14.40 -12.93
CA VAL A 198 0.28 14.73 -11.52
C VAL A 198 1.39 15.75 -11.34
N LEU A 199 2.52 15.59 -12.03
CA LEU A 199 3.64 16.53 -11.99
C LEU A 199 3.23 17.95 -12.42
N GLN A 200 2.40 18.06 -13.44
CA GLN A 200 1.98 19.34 -14.04
C GLN A 200 0.77 19.97 -13.34
N ASN A 201 0.16 19.29 -12.36
CA ASN A 201 -0.96 19.82 -11.61
C ASN A 201 -0.47 20.78 -10.51
N ASP A 202 -0.81 22.06 -10.62
CA ASP A 202 -0.44 23.12 -9.67
C ASP A 202 -1.49 23.35 -8.56
N GLU A 203 -2.59 22.59 -8.54
CA GLU A 203 -3.67 22.71 -7.55
C GLU A 203 -3.36 22.00 -6.21
N TYR A 204 -2.36 21.12 -6.20
CA TYR A 204 -1.94 20.39 -4.99
C TYR A 204 -1.39 21.32 -3.91
N GLN A 205 -1.87 21.15 -2.68
CA GLN A 205 -1.41 21.93 -1.53
C GLN A 205 -0.06 21.43 -1.01
N ASP A 206 0.12 20.12 -1.02
CA ASP A 206 1.34 19.41 -0.68
C ASP A 206 2.20 19.19 -1.93
N GLN A 207 3.19 20.06 -2.08
CA GLN A 207 4.13 20.02 -3.20
C GLN A 207 4.95 18.72 -3.24
N GLU A 208 4.99 17.93 -2.16
CA GLU A 208 5.63 16.61 -2.16
C GLU A 208 4.99 15.66 -3.19
N VAL A 209 3.72 15.88 -3.56
CA VAL A 209 3.04 15.12 -4.62
C VAL A 209 3.75 15.30 -5.96
N ASN A 210 3.94 16.55 -6.40
CA ASN A 210 4.65 16.88 -7.64
C ASN A 210 6.12 16.45 -7.56
N GLN A 211 6.73 16.60 -6.39
CA GLN A 211 8.12 16.20 -6.16
C GLN A 211 8.29 14.70 -6.37
N ASN A 212 7.50 13.87 -5.68
CA ASN A 212 7.54 12.42 -5.82
C ASN A 212 7.26 11.99 -7.27
N ALA A 213 6.35 12.67 -7.99
CA ALA A 213 6.08 12.38 -9.40
C ALA A 213 7.30 12.71 -10.27
N SER A 214 7.97 13.85 -10.03
CA SER A 214 9.18 14.23 -10.77
C SER A 214 10.34 13.25 -10.53
N LEU A 215 10.49 12.74 -9.30
CA LEU A 215 11.51 11.74 -8.95
C LEU A 215 11.22 10.41 -9.66
N ALA A 216 9.98 9.93 -9.61
CA ALA A 216 9.56 8.73 -10.33
C ALA A 216 9.85 8.83 -11.84
N ILE A 217 9.47 9.95 -12.48
CA ILE A 217 9.74 10.18 -13.91
C ILE A 217 11.25 10.28 -14.17
N GLY A 218 11.99 11.04 -13.36
CA GLY A 218 13.44 11.17 -13.47
C GLY A 218 14.15 9.81 -13.37
N GLN A 219 13.70 8.95 -12.47
CA GLN A 219 14.21 7.59 -12.33
C GLN A 219 13.90 6.75 -13.58
N ILE A 220 12.67 6.74 -14.09
CA ILE A 220 12.31 5.99 -15.32
C ILE A 220 13.26 6.33 -16.48
N PHE A 221 13.61 7.60 -16.62
CA PHE A 221 14.48 8.09 -17.69
C PHE A 221 15.96 8.20 -17.28
N LYS A 222 16.40 7.69 -16.13
CA LYS A 222 17.80 7.86 -15.66
C LYS A 222 18.87 7.44 -16.68
N ALA A 223 18.58 6.42 -17.50
CA ALA A 223 19.48 5.91 -18.55
C ALA A 223 19.09 6.35 -19.98
N SER A 224 18.19 7.32 -20.13
CA SER A 224 17.73 7.80 -21.45
C SER A 224 17.41 9.29 -21.42
N ALA A 225 17.25 9.93 -22.59
CA ALA A 225 16.85 11.33 -22.60
C ALA A 225 15.38 11.48 -22.13
N LEU A 226 15.11 12.45 -21.24
CA LEU A 226 13.75 12.87 -20.92
C LEU A 226 13.04 13.42 -22.18
N PRO A 227 11.80 13.00 -22.46
CA PRO A 227 10.96 13.56 -23.53
C PRO A 227 10.79 15.07 -23.38
N LYS A 228 10.78 15.80 -24.50
CA LYS A 228 10.83 17.27 -24.52
C LYS A 228 9.60 17.89 -23.84
N GLU A 229 8.49 17.18 -23.88
CA GLU A 229 7.15 17.61 -23.47
C GLU A 229 7.08 17.93 -21.97
N PHE A 230 7.78 17.16 -21.12
CA PHE A 230 7.76 17.32 -19.66
C PHE A 230 9.16 17.44 -19.05
N ARG A 231 10.22 17.49 -19.88
CA ARG A 231 11.62 17.59 -19.43
C ARG A 231 11.84 18.76 -18.48
N ASN A 232 11.33 19.94 -18.83
CA ASN A 232 11.58 21.15 -18.06
C ASN A 232 10.91 21.06 -16.68
N ASP A 233 9.67 20.54 -16.62
CA ASP A 233 8.94 20.38 -15.37
C ASP A 233 9.68 19.44 -14.41
N VAL A 234 10.18 18.30 -14.92
CA VAL A 234 10.99 17.36 -14.14
C VAL A 234 12.26 18.02 -13.61
N ILE A 235 13.04 18.68 -14.47
CA ILE A 235 14.32 19.30 -14.09
C ILE A 235 14.11 20.42 -13.08
N LEU A 236 13.13 21.29 -13.30
CA LEU A 236 12.87 22.43 -12.42
C LEU A 236 12.38 21.96 -11.05
N THR A 237 11.50 20.95 -11.00
CA THR A 237 10.98 20.42 -9.74
C THR A 237 12.09 19.74 -8.93
N ILE A 238 12.95 18.93 -9.56
CA ILE A 238 14.11 18.31 -8.88
C ILE A 238 15.09 19.36 -8.37
N LYS A 239 15.41 20.40 -9.17
CA LYS A 239 16.30 21.49 -8.72
C LYS A 239 15.75 22.28 -7.53
N LYS A 240 14.43 22.49 -7.48
CA LYS A 240 13.79 23.17 -6.33
C LYS A 240 13.95 22.35 -5.05
N MET A 241 13.90 21.02 -5.13
CA MET A 241 14.13 20.16 -3.96
C MET A 241 15.55 20.33 -3.43
N THR A 242 16.56 20.24 -4.31
CA THR A 242 17.98 20.31 -3.89
C THR A 242 18.37 21.67 -3.33
N ASN A 243 17.69 22.74 -3.73
CA ASN A 243 17.95 24.09 -3.23
C ASN A 243 17.18 24.44 -1.95
N ASN A 244 16.22 23.62 -1.53
CA ASN A 244 15.47 23.78 -0.29
C ASN A 244 16.08 22.97 0.88
N GLU A 245 17.15 22.21 0.62
CA GLU A 245 17.91 21.46 1.63
C GLU A 245 19.11 22.26 2.19
N ASP A 246 19.23 23.55 1.86
CA ASP A 246 20.17 24.54 2.42
C ASP A 246 19.44 25.56 3.33
#